data_AF-A0A7S2TTR0-F1
#
_entry.id   AF-A0A7S2TTR0-F1
#
_cell.length_a   1.000
_cell.length_b   1.000
_cell.length_c   1.000
_cell.angle_alpha   90.00
_cell.angle_beta   90.00
_cell.angle_gamma   90.00
#
_symmetry.space_group_name_H-M   'P 1'
#
loop_
_entity.id
_entity.type
_entity.pdbx_description
1 polymer ?
#
loop_
_entity_poly.entity_id
_entity_poly.type
_entity_poly.pdbx_seq_one_letter_code
_entity_poly.pdbx_strand_id
1 'polypeptide(L)'
;IKAVQGTSDDAAVSKLCAATKGYFKDDFLQHFVKRTAKRSPLINRGYYARVAAVNKILDEFLSHGAAPPYLTLAEEKQKKNKKAGAWGGIERVRIPAAFPPAATPSMGSHPRPAPSSSSSSSF
;
A
#
# COMPACT_ATOMS: atom_id res chain seq x y z
N ILE A 1 29.95 0.28 10.99
CA ILE A 1 28.60 0.37 11.61
C ILE A 1 27.63 -0.51 10.79
N LYS A 2 27.57 -1.83 11.03
CA LYS A 2 26.73 -2.77 10.24
C LYS A 2 25.30 -2.92 10.76
N ALA A 3 25.09 -2.78 12.08
CA ALA A 3 23.78 -2.93 12.69
C ALA A 3 22.78 -1.84 12.25
N VAL A 4 23.23 -0.58 12.13
CA VAL A 4 22.38 0.54 11.70
C VAL A 4 21.88 0.36 10.26
N GLN A 5 22.73 -0.13 9.37
CA GLN A 5 22.37 -0.45 7.98
C GLN A 5 21.33 -1.58 7.93
N GLY A 6 21.54 -2.65 8.70
CA GLY A 6 20.59 -3.75 8.79
C GLY A 6 19.20 -3.32 9.25
N THR A 7 19.12 -2.44 10.25
CA THR A 7 17.83 -1.91 10.73
C THR A 7 17.11 -1.06 9.68
N SER A 8 17.87 -0.26 8.91
CA SER A 8 17.32 0.53 7.80
C SER A 8 16.74 -0.38 6.70
N ASP A 9 17.47 -1.43 6.33
CA ASP A 9 16.99 -2.43 5.37
C ASP A 9 15.72 -3.12 5.87
N ASP A 10 15.70 -3.54 7.15
CA ASP A 10 14.52 -4.17 7.76
C ASP A 10 13.30 -3.24 7.80
N ALA A 11 13.54 -1.95 7.98
CA ALA A 11 12.50 -0.94 7.93
C ALA A 11 11.94 -0.78 6.52
N ALA A 12 12.80 -0.69 5.51
CA ALA A 12 12.40 -0.59 4.11
C ALA A 12 11.58 -1.81 3.66
N VAL A 13 12.01 -3.01 4.04
CA VAL A 13 11.28 -4.28 3.81
C VAL A 13 9.88 -4.24 4.45
N SER A 14 9.78 -3.71 5.67
CA SER A 14 8.50 -3.63 6.38
C SER A 14 7.54 -2.60 5.76
N LYS A 15 8.08 -1.47 5.26
CA LYS A 15 7.32 -0.48 4.50
C LYS A 15 6.79 -1.07 3.19
N LEU A 16 7.64 -1.79 2.44
CA LEU A 16 7.22 -2.46 1.20
C LEU A 16 6.17 -3.55 1.43
N CYS A 17 6.29 -4.34 2.50
CA CYS A 17 5.28 -5.35 2.86
C CYS A 17 3.90 -4.71 3.11
N ALA A 18 3.85 -3.57 3.79
CA ALA A 18 2.61 -2.83 4.02
C ALA A 18 2.05 -2.23 2.71
N ALA A 19 2.90 -1.64 1.87
CA ALA A 19 2.51 -1.08 0.57
C ALA A 19 1.93 -2.15 -0.38
N THR A 20 2.62 -3.29 -0.50
CA THR A 20 2.20 -4.43 -1.35
C THR A 20 0.86 -5.01 -0.91
N LYS A 21 0.54 -4.94 0.40
CA LYS A 21 -0.75 -5.36 0.96
C LYS A 21 -1.85 -4.31 0.82
N GLY A 22 -1.58 -3.17 0.19
CA GLY A 22 -2.56 -2.12 -0.07
C GLY A 22 -2.86 -1.23 1.14
N TYR A 23 -2.02 -1.22 2.18
CA TYR A 23 -2.21 -0.27 3.28
C TYR A 23 -2.08 1.19 2.80
N PHE A 24 -1.19 1.44 1.84
CA PHE A 24 -1.03 2.69 1.13
C PHE A 24 -0.43 2.41 -0.25
N LYS A 25 -0.57 3.35 -1.19
CA LYS A 25 -0.04 3.22 -2.54
C LYS A 25 1.31 3.91 -2.66
N ASP A 26 2.32 3.18 -3.11
CA ASP A 26 3.66 3.68 -3.38
C ASP A 26 4.30 2.75 -4.42
N ASP A 27 4.30 3.21 -5.68
CA ASP A 27 4.76 2.43 -6.85
C ASP A 27 6.29 2.39 -6.94
N PHE A 28 7.00 3.16 -6.10
CA PHE A 28 8.45 3.33 -6.16
C PHE A 28 9.20 2.42 -5.20
N LEU A 29 8.59 2.04 -4.06
CA LEU A 29 9.24 1.22 -3.03
C LEU A 29 9.88 -0.07 -3.54
N GLN A 30 9.28 -0.70 -4.55
CA GLN A 30 9.79 -1.94 -5.15
C GLN A 30 11.20 -1.79 -5.77
N HIS A 31 11.58 -0.59 -6.19
CA HIS A 31 12.88 -0.33 -6.80
C HIS A 31 13.99 -0.08 -5.77
N PHE A 32 13.62 0.27 -4.54
CA PHE A 32 14.58 0.61 -3.47
C PHE A 32 14.86 -0.54 -2.52
N VAL A 33 13.97 -1.53 -2.45
CA VAL A 33 14.10 -2.67 -1.53
C VAL A 33 14.47 -3.93 -2.28
N LYS A 34 15.68 -4.45 -2.01
CA LYS A 34 16.21 -5.66 -2.67
C LYS A 34 15.54 -6.96 -2.22
N ARG A 35 14.90 -6.98 -1.05
CA ARG A 35 14.32 -8.18 -0.43
C ARG A 35 12.87 -7.94 -0.04
N THR A 36 12.00 -8.91 -0.28
CA THR A 36 10.63 -8.90 0.24
C THR A 36 10.52 -9.88 1.40
N ALA A 37 9.84 -9.49 2.48
CA ALA A 37 9.57 -10.37 3.61
C ALA A 37 8.14 -10.16 4.12
N LYS A 38 7.50 -11.26 4.51
CA LYS A 38 6.16 -11.20 5.11
C LYS A 38 6.26 -10.68 6.54
N ARG A 39 5.53 -9.61 6.85
CA ARG A 39 5.35 -9.08 8.21
C ARG A 39 3.94 -9.33 8.71
N SER A 40 3.78 -9.46 10.03
CA SER A 40 2.47 -9.65 10.66
C SER A 40 1.53 -8.47 10.36
N PRO A 41 0.21 -8.66 10.39
CA PRO A 41 -0.76 -7.59 10.16
C PRO A 41 -0.56 -6.39 11.11
N LEU A 42 -0.17 -6.65 12.36
CA LEU A 42 0.09 -5.61 13.36
C LEU A 42 1.27 -4.71 12.96
N ILE A 43 2.35 -5.28 12.44
CA ILE A 43 3.50 -4.50 11.96
C ILE A 43 3.11 -3.65 10.75
N ASN A 44 2.34 -4.20 9.80
CA ASN A 44 1.90 -3.43 8.63
C ASN A 44 0.97 -2.27 9.04
N ARG A 45 0.09 -2.50 10.02
CA ARG A 45 -0.75 -1.45 10.62
C ARG A 45 0.08 -0.35 11.28
N GLY A 46 1.13 -0.72 12.02
CA GLY A 46 2.06 0.24 12.61
C GLY A 46 2.77 1.08 11.55
N TYR A 47 3.17 0.46 10.43
CA TYR A 47 3.77 1.18 9.30
C TYR A 47 2.80 2.15 8.64
N TYR A 48 1.55 1.74 8.44
CA TYR A 48 0.51 2.65 7.94
C TYR A 48 0.36 3.88 8.84
N ALA A 49 0.26 3.68 10.16
CA ALA A 49 0.11 4.78 11.11
C ALA A 49 1.28 5.78 11.03
N ARG A 50 2.52 5.29 10.88
CA ARG A 50 3.70 6.14 10.69
C ARG A 50 3.61 6.96 9.40
N VAL A 51 3.31 6.31 8.28
CA VAL A 51 3.22 6.98 6.97
C VAL A 51 2.11 8.04 6.98
N ALA A 52 0.93 7.70 7.51
CA ALA A 52 -0.20 8.61 7.59
C ALA A 52 0.10 9.83 8.48
N ALA A 53 0.75 9.63 9.63
CA ALA A 53 1.11 10.72 10.53
C ALA A 53 2.11 11.69 9.89
N VAL A 54 3.16 11.17 9.24
CA VAL A 54 4.17 12.00 8.57
C VAL A 54 3.54 12.76 7.40
N ASN A 55 2.74 12.11 6.57
CA ASN A 55 2.06 12.76 5.45
C ASN A 55 1.17 13.90 5.93
N LYS A 56 0.37 13.69 7.00
CA LYS A 56 -0.48 14.75 7.56
C LYS A 56 0.32 15.96 8.02
N ILE A 57 1.43 15.75 8.71
CA ILE A 57 2.29 16.84 9.18
C ILE A 57 2.91 17.59 7.99
N LEU A 58 3.35 16.86 6.96
CA LEU A 58 3.88 17.47 5.73
C LEU A 58 2.81 18.27 4.98
N ASP A 59 1.61 17.73 4.84
CA ASP A 59 0.50 18.41 4.17
C ASP A 59 0.10 19.70 4.91
N GLU A 60 0.00 19.65 6.24
CA GLU A 60 -0.25 20.84 7.07
C GLU A 60 0.87 21.87 6.90
N PHE A 61 2.13 21.46 7.04
CA PHE A 61 3.29 22.34 6.90
C PHE A 61 3.32 23.02 5.52
N LEU A 62 3.13 22.25 4.44
CA LEU A 62 3.11 22.78 3.08
C LEU A 62 1.90 23.67 2.84
N SER A 63 0.72 23.34 3.36
CA SER A 63 -0.47 24.20 3.23
C SER A 63 -0.30 25.58 3.87
N HIS A 64 0.48 25.66 4.95
CA HIS A 64 0.80 26.91 5.64
C HIS A 64 2.00 27.66 5.03
N GLY A 65 2.92 26.94 4.37
CA GLY A 65 4.12 27.52 3.76
C GLY A 65 4.02 27.85 2.27
N ALA A 66 3.02 27.32 1.53
CA ALA A 66 3.00 27.31 0.07
C ALA A 66 1.96 28.25 -0.59
N ALA A 67 1.50 29.30 0.08
CA ALA A 67 0.76 30.37 -0.61
C ALA A 67 1.74 31.48 -1.03
N PRO A 68 2.33 31.46 -2.25
CA PRO A 68 2.85 32.70 -2.81
C PRO A 68 1.65 33.64 -3.04
N PRO A 69 1.76 34.94 -2.69
CA PRO A 69 0.64 35.89 -2.65
C PRO A 69 -0.05 36.19 -4.01
N TYR A 70 0.30 35.49 -5.10
CA TYR A 70 -0.27 35.70 -6.43
C TYR A 70 -1.34 34.68 -6.85
N LEU A 71 -1.49 33.54 -6.14
CA LEU A 71 -2.53 32.53 -6.46
C LEU A 71 -3.82 32.69 -5.62
N THR A 72 -3.82 33.59 -4.63
CA THR A 72 -4.93 33.78 -3.69
C THR A 72 -6.12 34.56 -4.26
N LEU A 73 -6.00 35.14 -5.46
CA LEU A 73 -7.10 35.88 -6.12
C LEU A 73 -8.12 34.96 -6.82
N ALA A 74 -7.83 33.68 -7.00
CA ALA A 74 -8.69 32.78 -7.76
C ALA A 74 -9.71 31.98 -6.90
N GLU A 75 -9.61 31.99 -5.57
CA GLU A 75 -10.32 31.02 -4.73
C GLU A 75 -11.14 31.62 -3.58
N GLU A 76 -11.85 32.73 -3.81
CA GLU A 76 -12.82 33.24 -2.81
C GLU A 76 -14.18 32.52 -2.81
N LYS A 77 -14.48 31.59 -3.73
CA LYS A 77 -15.83 31.00 -3.83
C LYS A 77 -16.10 29.73 -3.01
N GLN A 78 -15.14 29.13 -2.31
CA GLN A 78 -15.38 27.83 -1.62
C GLN A 78 -15.14 27.81 -0.11
N LYS A 79 -14.93 28.95 0.56
CA LYS A 79 -14.63 28.96 2.00
C LYS A 79 -15.87 28.81 2.91
N LYS A 80 -17.09 28.81 2.38
CA LYS A 80 -18.32 28.89 3.22
C LYS A 80 -18.97 27.55 3.61
N ASN A 81 -18.45 26.38 3.19
CA ASN A 81 -19.14 25.10 3.46
C ASN A 81 -18.30 23.96 4.06
N LYS A 82 -17.13 24.23 4.67
CA LYS A 82 -16.30 23.18 5.29
C LYS A 82 -16.10 23.30 6.81
N LYS A 83 -16.94 24.11 7.48
CA LYS A 83 -17.06 24.13 8.94
C LYS A 83 -18.21 23.21 9.39
N ALA A 84 -18.05 21.90 9.24
CA ALA A 84 -18.88 20.91 9.93
C ALA A 84 -18.19 19.53 9.90
N GLY A 85 -17.68 19.09 11.06
CA GLY A 85 -17.14 17.74 11.31
C GLY A 85 -15.65 17.60 10.95
N ALA A 86 -14.73 17.16 11.80
CA ALA A 86 -14.84 16.58 13.12
C ALA A 86 -13.48 16.76 13.83
N TRP A 87 -13.47 17.56 14.90
CA TRP A 87 -12.46 17.46 15.95
C TRP A 87 -13.10 16.62 17.04
N GLY A 88 -12.81 15.32 17.08
CA GLY A 88 -13.40 14.45 18.09
C GLY A 88 -13.38 12.99 17.68
N GLY A 89 -12.28 12.33 18.01
CA GLY A 89 -12.16 10.88 17.92
C GLY A 89 -10.89 10.48 17.21
N ILE A 90 -10.11 9.65 17.90
CA ILE A 90 -9.31 8.61 17.26
C ILE A 90 -10.35 7.69 16.58
N GLU A 91 -10.95 8.17 15.50
CA GLU A 91 -11.84 7.38 14.68
C GLU A 91 -10.96 6.24 14.21
N ARG A 92 -11.34 5.01 14.58
CA ARG A 92 -10.71 3.78 14.13
C ARG A 92 -10.30 4.02 12.69
N VAL A 93 -8.99 4.20 12.47
CA VAL A 93 -8.42 4.24 11.13
C VAL A 93 -9.03 3.03 10.46
N ARG A 94 -9.99 3.28 9.57
CA ARG A 94 -10.68 2.24 8.83
C ARG A 94 -9.66 1.79 7.81
N ILE A 95 -8.72 0.98 8.31
CA ILE A 95 -7.94 0.09 7.48
C ILE A 95 -9.00 -0.69 6.73
N PRO A 96 -9.01 -0.66 5.39
CA PRO A 96 -9.98 -1.45 4.64
C PRO A 96 -9.93 -2.88 5.18
N ALA A 97 -11.04 -3.33 5.75
CA ALA A 97 -11.18 -4.69 6.28
C ALA A 97 -11.08 -5.73 5.15
N ALA A 98 -11.25 -5.28 3.91
CA ALA A 98 -11.15 -6.10 2.73
C ALA A 98 -9.70 -6.14 2.25
N PHE A 99 -9.04 -7.25 2.58
CA PHE A 99 -8.12 -7.88 1.63
C PHE A 99 -8.75 -7.80 0.23
N PRO A 100 -8.13 -7.19 -0.78
CA PRO A 100 -8.52 -7.51 -2.15
C PRO A 100 -8.35 -9.03 -2.29
N PRO A 101 -9.38 -9.79 -2.76
CA PRO A 101 -9.19 -11.20 -3.02
C PRO A 101 -7.98 -11.32 -3.95
N ALA A 102 -7.03 -12.17 -3.56
CA ALA A 102 -5.92 -12.52 -4.41
C ALA A 102 -6.51 -12.83 -5.78
N ALA A 103 -6.10 -12.08 -6.82
CA ALA A 103 -6.42 -12.43 -8.18
C ALA A 103 -5.97 -13.89 -8.34
N THR A 104 -6.95 -14.80 -8.38
CA THR A 104 -6.70 -16.20 -8.65
C THR A 104 -5.96 -16.23 -9.98
N PRO A 105 -4.76 -16.80 -10.07
CA PRO A 105 -4.19 -17.07 -11.37
C PRO A 105 -5.21 -17.96 -12.07
N SER A 106 -5.84 -17.41 -13.11
CA SER A 106 -6.66 -18.16 -14.05
C SER A 106 -5.82 -19.36 -14.47
N MET A 107 -6.18 -20.55 -13.99
CA MET A 107 -5.62 -21.79 -14.49
C MET A 107 -6.04 -21.87 -15.94
N GLY A 108 -5.14 -21.43 -16.82
CA GLY A 108 -5.21 -21.71 -18.24
C GLY A 108 -5.42 -23.22 -18.39
N SER A 109 -6.50 -23.55 -19.06
CA SER A 109 -6.88 -24.89 -19.46
C SER A 109 -5.71 -25.56 -20.18
N HIS A 110 -4.96 -26.40 -19.47
CA HIS A 110 -4.08 -27.37 -20.11
C HIS A 110 -4.96 -28.51 -20.65
N PRO A 111 -4.96 -28.77 -21.96
CA PRO A 111 -5.70 -29.89 -22.52
C PRO A 111 -5.11 -31.21 -22.00
N ARG A 112 -6.01 -32.07 -21.52
CA ARG A 112 -5.76 -33.45 -21.08
C ARG A 112 -5.12 -34.25 -22.21
N PRO A 113 -4.00 -34.97 -22.02
CA PRO A 113 -3.47 -35.85 -23.05
C PRO A 113 -4.44 -37.02 -23.31
N ALA A 114 -4.65 -37.33 -24.60
CA ALA A 114 -5.51 -38.40 -25.08
C ALA A 114 -4.97 -39.79 -24.68
N PRO A 115 -5.84 -40.79 -24.42
CA PRO A 115 -5.39 -42.16 -24.19
C PRO A 115 -4.84 -42.77 -25.48
N SER A 116 -3.59 -43.25 -25.44
CA SER A 116 -2.97 -44.02 -26.51
C SER A 116 -3.64 -45.39 -26.63
N SER A 117 -4.25 -45.66 -27.76
CA SER A 117 -4.70 -47.00 -28.16
C SER A 117 -3.49 -47.90 -28.44
N SER A 118 -3.26 -48.89 -27.59
CA SER A 118 -2.41 -50.04 -27.90
C SER A 118 -3.29 -51.22 -28.28
N SER A 119 -3.43 -51.44 -29.58
CA SER A 119 -3.92 -52.68 -30.17
C SER A 119 -2.77 -53.70 -30.29
N SER A 120 -3.10 -54.97 -30.01
CA SER A 120 -2.61 -56.18 -30.69
C SER A 120 -1.60 -57.13 -30.01
N SER A 121 -1.95 -58.41 -30.19
CA SER A 121 -1.23 -59.70 -30.04
C SER A 121 -1.26 -60.30 -28.62
N SER A 122 -2.06 -61.33 -28.31
CA SER A 122 -2.21 -62.66 -28.92
C SER A 122 -0.91 -63.46 -28.92
N PHE A 123 -0.67 -64.16 -27.82
CA PHE A 123 -0.20 -65.55 -27.76
C PHE A 123 -0.82 -66.23 -26.54
#